data_AF-A0A3B8WXP1-F1
#
_entry.id   AF-A0A3B8WXP1-F1
#
_cell.length_a   1.000
_cell.length_b   1.000
_cell.length_c   1.000
_cell.angle_alpha   90.00
_cell.angle_beta   90.00
_cell.angle_gamma   90.00
#
_symmetry.space_group_name_H-M   'P 1'
#
loop_
_entity.id
_entity.type
_entity.pdbx_description
1 polymer ?
#
loop_
_entity_poly.entity_id
_entity_poly.type
_entity_poly.pdbx_seq_one_letter_code
_entity_poly.pdbx_strand_id
1 'polypeptide(L)'
;MTTAKRVAQVNRSTRETQIQVEINLDGSGVSEISTGLPFLDHMLDQIARHGLLDLQINANGDLEIDGHHTVEDVGITLGQALAEALG
;
A
#
# COMPACT_ATOMS: atom_id res chain seq x y z
N MET A 1 11.46 26.31 9.36
CA MET A 1 11.36 25.48 8.14
C MET A 1 10.14 24.60 8.32
N THR A 2 9.11 24.74 7.50
CA THR A 2 7.98 23.81 7.48
C THR A 2 8.45 22.54 6.78
N THR A 3 8.67 21.47 7.53
CA THR A 3 8.94 20.15 6.98
C THR A 3 7.77 19.79 6.05
N ALA A 4 8.07 19.50 4.78
CA ALA A 4 7.07 18.96 3.86
C ALA A 4 6.51 17.66 4.46
N LYS A 5 5.20 17.43 4.33
CA LYS A 5 4.58 16.20 4.83
C LYS A 5 5.16 15.01 4.05
N ARG A 6 5.62 13.97 4.75
CA ARG A 6 6.12 12.72 4.17
C ARG A 6 4.96 11.81 3.80
N VAL A 7 4.19 12.25 2.82
CA VAL A 7 2.96 11.61 2.35
C VAL A 7 3.04 11.43 0.85
N ALA A 8 2.67 10.26 0.35
CA ALA A 8 2.59 9.98 -1.07
C ALA A 8 1.38 9.11 -1.39
N GLN A 9 0.87 9.26 -2.62
CA GLN A 9 -0.19 8.45 -3.16
C GLN A 9 0.21 7.99 -4.56
N VAL A 10 0.24 6.68 -4.77
CA VAL A 10 0.61 6.07 -6.05
C VAL A 10 -0.52 5.18 -6.53
N ASN A 11 -0.82 5.29 -7.82
CA ASN A 11 -1.78 4.43 -8.51
C ASN A 11 -1.02 3.65 -9.59
N ARG A 12 -1.26 2.34 -9.66
CA ARG A 12 -0.66 1.46 -10.67
C ARG A 12 -1.77 0.64 -11.32
N SER A 13 -1.76 0.56 -12.65
CA SER A 13 -2.72 -0.24 -13.39
C SER A 13 -2.01 -1.03 -14.49
N THR A 14 -2.25 -2.33 -14.52
CA THR A 14 -1.79 -3.24 -15.57
C THR A 14 -2.99 -3.95 -16.17
N ARG A 15 -2.76 -5.05 -16.91
CA ARG A 15 -3.86 -5.91 -17.38
C ARG A 15 -4.36 -6.82 -16.27
N GLU A 16 -3.49 -7.15 -15.33
CA GLU A 16 -3.68 -8.10 -14.24
C GLU A 16 -4.29 -7.42 -13.01
N THR A 17 -3.85 -6.20 -12.68
CA THR A 17 -4.24 -5.53 -11.43
C THR A 17 -4.49 -4.02 -11.57
N GLN A 18 -5.24 -3.49 -10.60
CA GLN A 18 -5.48 -2.06 -10.35
C GLN A 18 -5.24 -1.80 -8.87
N ILE A 19 -4.16 -1.07 -8.56
CA ILE A 19 -3.68 -0.84 -7.20
C ILE A 19 -3.65 0.66 -6.92
N GLN A 20 -4.13 1.05 -5.75
CA GLN A 20 -3.93 2.36 -5.16
C GLN A 20 -3.31 2.21 -3.78
N VAL A 21 -2.25 2.98 -3.51
CA VAL A 21 -1.62 3.08 -2.19
C VAL A 21 -1.52 4.55 -1.80
N GLU A 22 -1.93 4.87 -0.57
CA GLU A 22 -1.59 6.13 0.11
C GLU A 22 -0.83 5.80 1.40
N ILE A 23 0.28 6.49 1.64
CA ILE A 23 1.12 6.30 2.81
C ILE A 23 1.48 7.64 3.45
N ASN A 24 1.37 7.71 4.78
CA ASN A 24 1.90 8.77 5.61
C ASN A 24 2.98 8.21 6.54
N LEU A 25 4.23 8.64 6.36
CA LEU A 25 5.37 8.18 7.17
C LEU A 25 5.42 8.80 8.57
N ASP A 26 4.63 9.86 8.80
CA ASP A 26 4.45 10.54 10.09
C ASP A 26 3.05 10.25 10.65
N GLY A 27 2.64 8.98 10.61
CA GLY A 27 1.32 8.52 10.97
C GLY A 27 1.15 8.14 12.44
N SER A 28 0.05 7.42 12.69
CA SER A 28 -0.35 6.90 14.01
C SER A 28 -0.64 5.40 14.01
N GLY A 29 -0.45 4.72 12.88
CA GLY A 29 -0.72 3.30 12.71
C GLY A 29 -2.14 2.99 12.24
N VAL A 30 -2.85 3.96 11.64
CA VAL A 30 -4.18 3.75 11.07
C VAL A 30 -4.06 3.07 9.71
N SER A 31 -4.83 2.03 9.46
CA SER A 31 -4.85 1.39 8.14
C SER A 31 -6.23 1.03 7.62
N GLU A 32 -6.40 1.19 6.31
CA GLU A 32 -7.54 0.72 5.53
C GLU A 32 -7.00 -0.08 4.35
N ILE A 33 -7.05 -1.41 4.45
CA ILE A 33 -6.40 -2.31 3.49
C ILE A 33 -7.44 -3.29 2.96
N SER A 34 -7.57 -3.32 1.63
CA SER A 34 -8.44 -4.24 0.91
C SER A 34 -7.71 -4.73 -0.34
N THR A 35 -6.96 -5.83 -0.21
CA THR A 35 -6.29 -6.46 -1.35
C THR A 35 -7.08 -7.60 -1.99
N GLY A 36 -8.13 -8.07 -1.33
CA GLY A 36 -8.83 -9.31 -1.69
C GLY A 36 -8.10 -10.59 -1.21
N LEU A 37 -6.94 -10.46 -0.57
CA LEU A 37 -6.16 -11.54 0.02
C LEU A 37 -6.06 -11.35 1.54
N PRO A 38 -6.94 -11.98 2.36
CA PRO A 38 -7.07 -11.67 3.79
C PRO A 38 -5.77 -11.80 4.61
N PHE A 39 -4.89 -12.73 4.23
CA PHE A 39 -3.60 -12.88 4.91
C PHE A 39 -2.63 -11.74 4.58
N LEU A 40 -2.61 -11.26 3.33
CA LEU A 40 -1.82 -10.10 2.94
C LEU A 40 -2.33 -8.84 3.64
N ASP A 41 -3.65 -8.65 3.69
CA ASP A 41 -4.29 -7.54 4.42
C ASP A 41 -3.83 -7.50 5.88
N HIS A 42 -3.84 -8.67 6.54
CA HIS A 42 -3.34 -8.80 7.90
C HIS A 42 -1.86 -8.41 8.03
N MET A 43 -0.99 -8.88 7.12
CA MET A 43 0.44 -8.56 7.16
C MET A 43 0.70 -7.05 6.96
N LEU A 44 -0.05 -6.40 6.06
CA LEU A 44 0.06 -4.97 5.80
C LEU A 44 -0.45 -4.12 6.99
N ASP A 45 -1.52 -4.55 7.68
CA ASP A 45 -1.98 -3.90 8.93
C ASP A 45 -0.88 -3.93 10.00
N GLN A 46 -0.15 -5.05 10.12
CA GLN A 46 0.96 -5.13 11.08
C GLN A 46 2.08 -4.14 10.75
N ILE A 47 2.38 -3.94 9.46
CA ILE A 47 3.37 -2.93 9.03
C ILE A 47 2.91 -1.52 9.43
N ALA A 48 1.65 -1.16 9.16
CA ALA A 48 1.10 0.15 9.55
C ALA A 48 1.13 0.34 11.07
N ARG A 49 0.54 -0.61 11.81
CA ARG A 49 0.40 -0.59 13.27
C ARG A 49 1.74 -0.48 14.00
N HIS A 50 2.72 -1.30 13.62
CA HIS A 50 4.00 -1.36 14.33
C HIS A 50 5.04 -0.39 13.76
N GLY A 51 4.84 0.11 12.54
CA GLY A 51 5.65 1.15 11.93
C GLY A 51 5.18 2.59 12.25
N LEU A 52 4.00 2.75 12.87
CA LEU A 52 3.33 4.05 13.06
C LEU A 52 3.13 4.79 11.73
N LEU A 53 2.82 4.05 10.69
CA LEU A 53 2.49 4.58 9.36
C LEU A 53 0.96 4.63 9.26
N ASP A 54 0.42 5.68 8.63
CA ASP A 54 -0.96 5.58 8.15
C ASP A 54 -0.93 5.02 6.73
N LEU A 55 -1.71 3.98 6.45
CA LEU A 55 -1.62 3.20 5.22
C LEU A 55 -3.00 2.87 4.66
N GLN A 56 -3.29 3.36 3.45
CA GLN A 56 -4.49 2.98 2.69
C GLN A 56 -4.07 2.19 1.46
N ILE A 57 -4.64 1.00 1.26
CA ILE A 57 -4.37 0.14 0.10
C ILE A 57 -5.67 -0.42 -0.44
N ASN A 58 -5.94 -0.16 -1.71
CA ASN A 58 -7.03 -0.79 -2.46
C ASN A 58 -6.43 -1.55 -3.64
N ALA A 59 -6.69 -2.86 -3.73
CA ALA A 59 -6.31 -3.68 -4.87
C ALA A 59 -7.51 -4.39 -5.47
N ASN A 60 -7.53 -4.44 -6.80
CA ASN A 60 -8.37 -5.34 -7.57
C ASN A 60 -7.45 -6.08 -8.55
N GLY A 61 -7.44 -7.40 -8.50
CA GLY A 61 -6.57 -8.23 -9.33
C GLY A 61 -7.24 -9.52 -9.79
N ASP A 62 -6.56 -10.25 -10.67
CA ASP A 62 -6.95 -11.51 -11.28
C ASP A 62 -6.84 -12.72 -10.34
N LEU A 63 -7.47 -12.62 -9.16
CA LEU A 63 -7.40 -13.63 -8.08
C LEU A 63 -7.92 -15.02 -8.47
N GLU A 64 -8.68 -15.13 -9.57
CA GLU A 64 -9.08 -16.41 -10.15
C GLU A 64 -7.93 -17.20 -10.79
N ILE A 65 -6.83 -16.53 -11.15
CA ILE A 65 -5.59 -17.17 -11.62
C ILE A 65 -4.80 -17.64 -10.41
N ASP A 66 -4.28 -16.69 -9.62
CA ASP A 66 -3.74 -16.89 -8.28
C ASP A 66 -3.56 -15.52 -7.58
N GLY A 67 -2.95 -15.51 -6.39
CA GLY A 67 -2.66 -14.27 -5.65
C GLY A 67 -1.34 -13.57 -6.02
N HIS A 68 -0.54 -14.12 -6.94
CA HIS A 68 0.83 -13.68 -7.20
C HIS A 68 0.88 -12.24 -7.70
N HIS A 69 0.15 -11.92 -8.77
CA HIS A 69 0.16 -10.58 -9.36
C HIS A 69 -0.33 -9.53 -8.36
N THR A 70 -1.41 -9.82 -7.62
CA THR A 70 -1.91 -8.91 -6.57
C THR A 70 -0.87 -8.66 -5.49
N VAL A 71 -0.19 -9.71 -4.98
CA VAL A 71 0.87 -9.54 -3.96
C VAL A 71 2.04 -8.73 -4.52
N GLU A 72 2.53 -9.08 -5.71
CA GLU A 72 3.64 -8.41 -6.38
C GLU A 72 3.33 -6.93 -6.61
N ASP A 73 2.17 -6.64 -7.21
CA ASP A 73 1.81 -5.30 -7.64
C ASP A 73 1.46 -4.38 -6.48
N VAL A 74 0.89 -4.91 -5.39
CA VAL A 74 0.77 -4.19 -4.11
C VAL A 74 2.16 -3.85 -3.57
N GLY A 75 3.09 -4.80 -3.57
CA GLY A 75 4.46 -4.59 -3.11
C GLY A 75 5.21 -3.52 -3.91
N ILE A 76 5.11 -3.57 -5.25
CA ILE A 76 5.70 -2.57 -6.15
C ILE A 76 5.12 -1.18 -5.87
N THR A 77 3.79 -1.07 -5.80
CA THR A 77 3.10 0.22 -5.62
C THR A 77 3.39 0.83 -4.25
N LEU A 78 3.43 -0.01 -3.20
CA LEU A 78 3.82 0.40 -1.85
C LEU A 78 5.27 0.88 -1.80
N GLY A 79 6.20 0.18 -2.46
CA GLY A 79 7.60 0.58 -2.55
C GLY A 79 7.79 1.93 -3.26
N GLN A 80 7.02 2.19 -4.32
CA GLN A 80 6.99 3.48 -5.02
C GLN A 80 6.47 4.60 -4.10
N ALA A 81 5.33 4.39 -3.44
CA ALA A 81 4.76 5.38 -2.51
C ALA A 81 5.70 5.68 -1.35
N LEU A 82 6.37 4.66 -0.80
CA LEU A 82 7.37 4.83 0.24
C LEU A 82 8.55 5.71 -0.24
N ALA A 83 9.07 5.45 -1.44
CA ALA A 83 10.17 6.23 -2.00
C ALA A 83 9.77 7.69 -2.24
N GLU A 84 8.58 7.94 -2.79
CA GLU A 84 8.05 9.30 -3.00
C GLU A 84 7.85 10.05 -1.67
N ALA A 85 7.36 9.37 -0.63
CA ALA A 85 7.15 9.98 0.68
C ALA A 85 8.45 10.30 1.43
N LEU A 86 9.55 9.60 1.11
CA LEU A 86 10.87 9.86 1.68
C LEU A 86 11.56 11.11 1.08
N GLY A 87 11.24 11.43 -0.18
CA GLY A 87 11.82 12.56 -0.91
C GLY A 87 13.11 12.25 -1.65
#